data_AF-A0A7K1GUJ1-F1
#
_entry.id   AF-A0A7K1GUJ1-F1
#
_cell.length_a   1.000
_cell.length_b   1.000
_cell.length_c   1.000
_cell.angle_alpha   90.00
_cell.angle_beta   90.00
_cell.angle_gamma   90.00
#
_symmetry.space_group_name_H-M   'P 1'
#
loop_
_entity.id
_entity.type
_entity.pdbx_description
1 polymer ?
#
loop_
_entity_poly.entity_id
_entity_poly.type
_entity_poly.pdbx_seq_one_letter_code
_entity_poly.pdbx_strand_id
1 'polypeptide(L)'
;MSTTVSSSNRTATLSERRRDVLEDRGITVSGRSQLGAPNATVFWILITVLSLITFGLVMVLSSSSIVALNRGMSPWRMFFKQLMWSSVGVVGMALFYFFPYSLLRKFVLPGLIFAFGLMTLPFAPGIGVSTNGARAWVAIGPVGFQPSEFLKFALLVYCAHLLSKRHKKASDLSVAIKPILRVWIISVGLCLVQKDLG
;
A
#
# COMPACT_ATOMS: atom_id res chain seq x y z
N MET A 1 -46.53 6.03 59.81
CA MET A 1 -45.35 6.78 59.36
C MET A 1 -44.20 5.78 59.21
N SER A 2 -44.21 5.02 58.11
CA SER A 2 -43.31 3.87 57.92
C SER A 2 -42.29 4.25 56.85
N THR A 3 -41.10 4.67 57.25
CA THR A 3 -39.97 4.93 56.36
C THR A 3 -39.30 3.61 56.01
N THR A 4 -39.69 3.04 54.88
CA THR A 4 -38.92 1.96 54.24
C THR A 4 -37.65 2.56 53.66
N VAL A 5 -36.57 2.51 54.44
CA VAL A 5 -35.21 2.70 53.91
C VAL A 5 -34.93 1.50 53.01
N SER A 6 -35.13 1.71 51.71
CA SER A 6 -34.83 0.74 50.66
C SER A 6 -33.34 0.47 50.62
N SER A 7 -32.93 -0.61 51.28
CA SER A 7 -31.59 -1.18 51.21
C SER A 7 -31.38 -1.83 49.84
N SER A 8 -31.01 -1.04 48.84
CA SER A 8 -30.58 -1.54 47.53
C SER A 8 -29.20 -0.99 47.17
N ASN A 9 -28.22 -1.21 48.05
CA ASN A 9 -26.81 -0.97 47.74
C ASN A 9 -26.11 -2.32 47.53
N ARG A 10 -26.53 -3.04 46.47
CA ARG A 10 -25.87 -4.26 46.02
C ARG A 10 -24.82 -3.89 44.98
N THR A 11 -23.57 -3.80 45.44
CA THR A 11 -22.36 -4.21 44.71
C THR A 11 -22.39 -4.06 43.18
N ALA A 12 -22.55 -2.84 42.67
CA ALA A 12 -22.19 -2.57 41.29
C ALA A 12 -20.70 -2.84 41.15
N THR A 13 -20.35 -3.82 40.32
CA THR A 13 -18.97 -4.21 40.04
C THR A 13 -18.23 -3.01 39.47
N LEU A 14 -16.91 -2.89 39.71
CA LEU A 14 -16.11 -1.77 39.20
C LEU A 14 -16.23 -1.60 37.67
N SER A 15 -16.54 -2.68 36.95
CA SER A 15 -16.86 -2.70 35.52
C SER A 15 -18.14 -1.95 35.16
N GLU A 16 -19.19 -2.05 35.98
CA GLU A 16 -20.48 -1.39 35.75
C GLU A 16 -20.37 0.11 36.00
N ARG A 17 -19.74 0.50 37.12
CA ARG A 17 -19.46 1.92 37.41
C ARG A 17 -18.60 2.57 36.32
N ARG A 18 -17.62 1.82 35.78
CA ARG A 18 -16.78 2.32 34.69
C ARG A 18 -17.56 2.46 33.38
N ARG A 19 -18.55 1.61 33.11
CA ARG A 19 -19.43 1.76 31.94
C ARG A 19 -20.32 2.98 32.06
N ASP A 20 -20.99 3.17 33.18
CA ASP A 20 -21.87 4.34 33.40
C ASP A 20 -21.09 5.66 33.26
N VAL A 21 -19.87 5.73 33.79
CA VAL A 21 -19.00 6.91 33.66
C VAL A 21 -18.53 7.14 32.21
N LEU A 22 -18.37 6.08 31.42
CA LEU A 22 -17.99 6.19 30.01
C LEU A 22 -19.18 6.61 29.14
N GLU A 23 -20.39 6.14 29.48
CA GLU A 23 -21.64 6.54 28.81
C GLU A 23 -22.03 7.99 29.12
N ASP A 24 -21.92 8.42 30.39
CA ASP A 24 -22.16 9.80 30.83
C ASP A 24 -21.22 10.81 30.15
N ARG A 25 -20.00 10.38 29.80
CA ARG A 25 -19.01 11.17 29.05
C ARG A 25 -19.24 11.18 27.53
N GLY A 26 -20.32 10.57 27.03
CA GLY A 26 -20.59 10.43 25.60
C GLY A 26 -19.56 9.57 24.86
N ILE A 27 -18.71 8.84 25.60
CA ILE A 27 -17.71 7.92 25.04
C ILE A 27 -18.43 6.59 24.81
N THR A 28 -19.27 6.57 23.77
CA THR A 28 -19.74 5.29 23.23
C THR A 28 -18.50 4.51 22.80
N VAL A 29 -18.27 3.35 23.43
CA VAL A 29 -17.27 2.38 22.97
C VAL A 29 -17.80 1.78 21.67
N SER A 30 -17.83 2.59 20.62
CA SER A 30 -18.35 2.25 19.31
C SER A 30 -17.36 1.28 18.66
N GLY A 31 -17.76 0.00 18.69
CA GLY A 31 -17.48 -1.01 17.70
C GLY A 31 -16.00 -1.20 17.33
N ARG A 32 -15.41 -2.31 17.80
CA ARG A 32 -14.52 -3.07 16.92
C ARG A 32 -15.27 -3.24 15.60
N SER A 33 -14.81 -2.60 14.53
CA SER A 33 -15.27 -2.89 13.18
C SER A 33 -14.99 -4.37 12.95
N GLN A 34 -16.01 -5.21 13.11
CA GLN A 34 -15.93 -6.60 12.71
C GLN A 34 -15.78 -6.55 11.20
N LEU A 35 -14.57 -6.77 10.71
CA LEU A 35 -14.37 -7.06 9.29
C LEU A 35 -15.17 -8.35 9.05
N GLY A 36 -16.31 -8.22 8.38
CA GLY A 36 -17.14 -9.35 7.99
C GLY A 36 -16.32 -10.37 7.19
N ALA A 37 -16.81 -11.61 7.14
CA ALA A 37 -16.20 -12.68 6.36
C ALA A 37 -15.83 -12.20 4.94
N PRO A 38 -14.73 -12.71 4.34
CA PRO A 38 -14.27 -12.28 3.03
C PRO A 38 -15.42 -12.23 2.02
N ASN A 39 -15.80 -11.02 1.61
CA ASN A 39 -16.92 -10.82 0.69
C ASN A 39 -16.63 -11.50 -0.65
N ALA A 40 -17.66 -11.99 -1.33
CA ALA A 40 -17.55 -12.57 -2.68
C ALA A 40 -16.78 -11.67 -3.65
N THR A 41 -16.85 -10.35 -3.47
CA THR A 41 -16.08 -9.35 -4.23
C THR A 41 -14.56 -9.57 -4.16
N VAL A 42 -14.02 -9.95 -3.00
CA VAL A 42 -12.58 -10.20 -2.85
C VAL A 42 -12.16 -11.40 -3.71
N PHE A 43 -12.99 -12.43 -3.74
CA PHE A 43 -12.75 -13.60 -4.60
C PHE A 43 -12.82 -13.25 -6.10
N TRP A 44 -13.79 -12.43 -6.53
CA TRP A 44 -13.87 -11.96 -7.92
C TRP A 44 -12.66 -11.12 -8.35
N ILE A 45 -12.17 -10.24 -7.48
CA ILE A 45 -10.95 -9.46 -7.73
C ILE A 45 -9.75 -10.40 -7.85
N LEU A 46 -9.62 -11.36 -6.93
CA LEU A 46 -8.51 -12.32 -6.94
C LEU A 46 -8.49 -13.16 -8.22
N ILE A 47 -9.64 -13.69 -8.65
CA ILE A 47 -9.77 -14.46 -9.89
C ILE A 47 -9.35 -13.61 -11.10
N THR A 48 -9.83 -12.36 -11.17
CA THR A 48 -9.47 -11.43 -12.25
C THR A 48 -7.97 -11.13 -12.28
N VAL A 49 -7.34 -10.92 -11.12
CA VAL A 49 -5.88 -10.67 -11.06
C VAL A 49 -5.09 -11.89 -11.50
N LEU A 50 -5.44 -13.09 -11.03
CA LEU A 50 -4.75 -14.32 -11.40
C LEU A 50 -4.93 -14.67 -12.89
N SER A 51 -6.10 -14.39 -13.48
CA SER A 51 -6.33 -14.60 -14.90
C SER A 51 -5.48 -13.64 -15.74
N LEU A 52 -5.37 -12.37 -15.35
CA LEU A 52 -4.52 -11.38 -16.03
C LEU A 52 -3.03 -11.76 -15.97
N ILE A 53 -2.55 -12.24 -14.81
CA ILE A 53 -1.17 -12.72 -14.66
C ILE A 53 -0.91 -13.90 -15.60
N THR A 54 -1.81 -14.88 -15.62
CA THR A 54 -1.69 -16.06 -16.49
C THR A 54 -1.70 -15.66 -17.97
N PHE A 55 -2.61 -14.78 -18.37
CA PHE A 55 -2.67 -14.24 -19.73
C PHE A 55 -1.37 -13.51 -20.10
N GLY A 56 -0.83 -12.69 -19.20
CA GLY A 56 0.44 -12.01 -19.39
C GLY A 56 1.62 -12.98 -19.57
N LEU A 57 1.68 -14.07 -18.78
CA LEU A 57 2.71 -15.10 -18.91
C LEU A 57 2.64 -15.81 -20.27
N VAL A 58 1.43 -16.13 -20.75
CA VAL A 58 1.21 -16.71 -22.09
C VAL A 58 1.68 -15.74 -23.19
N MET A 59 1.38 -14.45 -23.06
CA MET A 59 1.80 -13.43 -24.02
C MET A 59 3.33 -13.26 -24.07
N VAL A 60 4.01 -13.30 -22.92
CA VAL A 60 5.48 -13.24 -22.87
C VAL A 60 6.10 -14.46 -23.52
N LEU A 61 5.56 -15.66 -23.28
CA LEU A 61 6.03 -16.88 -23.93
C LEU A 61 5.86 -16.81 -25.46
N SER A 62 4.71 -16.34 -25.93
CA SER A 62 4.40 -16.17 -27.34
C SER A 62 5.36 -15.19 -28.04
N SER A 63 5.54 -13.99 -27.47
CA SER A 63 6.42 -12.97 -28.04
C SER A 63 7.90 -13.35 -27.97
N SER A 64 8.33 -14.00 -26.87
CA SER A 64 9.74 -14.38 -26.68
C SER A 64 10.17 -15.53 -27.58
N SER A 65 9.25 -16.42 -27.96
CA SER A 65 9.54 -17.56 -28.86
C SER A 65 10.08 -17.09 -30.22
N ILE A 66 9.50 -16.02 -30.77
CA ILE A 66 9.90 -15.45 -32.07
C ILE A 66 11.26 -14.74 -31.97
N VAL A 67 11.51 -13.99 -30.88
CA VAL A 67 12.77 -13.27 -30.68
C VAL A 67 13.93 -14.21 -30.38
N ALA A 68 13.66 -15.32 -29.70
CA ALA A 68 14.63 -16.35 -29.34
C ALA A 68 15.07 -17.20 -30.53
N LEU A 69 14.14 -17.55 -31.44
CA LEU A 69 14.46 -18.23 -32.70
C LEU A 69 15.44 -17.40 -33.55
N ASN A 70 15.25 -16.08 -33.59
CA ASN A 70 16.06 -15.17 -34.41
C ASN A 70 17.44 -14.81 -33.80
N ARG A 71 17.71 -15.14 -32.54
CA ARG A 71 18.97 -14.77 -31.85
C ARG A 71 19.77 -15.95 -31.29
N GLY A 72 19.32 -17.20 -31.50
CA GLY A 72 19.99 -18.41 -30.99
C GLY A 72 20.04 -18.49 -29.45
N MET A 73 19.22 -17.69 -28.76
CA MET A 73 19.13 -17.66 -27.30
C MET A 73 17.92 -18.48 -26.83
N SER A 74 18.03 -19.12 -25.67
CA SER A 74 16.93 -19.89 -25.09
C SER A 74 15.71 -18.99 -24.76
N PRO A 75 14.52 -19.20 -25.37
CA PRO A 75 13.30 -18.43 -25.07
C PRO A 75 12.88 -18.51 -23.60
N TRP A 76 13.34 -19.55 -22.92
CA TRP A 76 13.07 -19.83 -21.53
C TRP A 76 13.58 -18.74 -20.58
N ARG A 77 14.63 -17.98 -20.93
CA ARG A 77 15.20 -16.97 -20.03
C ARG A 77 14.21 -15.84 -19.72
N MET A 78 13.48 -15.36 -20.72
CA MET A 78 12.51 -14.28 -20.55
C MET A 78 11.27 -14.78 -19.80
N PHE A 79 10.82 -15.99 -20.13
CA PHE A 79 9.72 -16.66 -19.43
C PHE A 79 10.03 -16.90 -17.95
N PHE A 80 11.19 -17.49 -17.62
CA PHE A 80 11.60 -17.72 -16.23
C PHE A 80 11.74 -16.41 -15.45
N LYS A 81 12.25 -15.35 -16.09
CA LYS A 81 12.30 -14.02 -15.46
C LYS A 81 10.89 -13.51 -15.15
N GLN A 82 9.96 -13.58 -16.10
CA GLN A 82 8.58 -13.14 -15.88
C GLN A 82 7.89 -13.98 -14.80
N LEU A 83 8.05 -15.30 -14.84
CA LEU A 83 7.49 -16.22 -13.87
C LEU A 83 8.01 -15.94 -12.45
N MET A 84 9.31 -15.67 -12.31
CA MET A 84 9.92 -15.30 -11.03
C MET A 84 9.36 -13.98 -10.49
N TRP A 85 9.21 -12.94 -11.33
CA TRP A 85 8.62 -11.68 -10.87
C TRP A 85 7.14 -11.79 -10.55
N SER A 86 6.38 -12.55 -11.35
CA SER A 86 4.96 -12.84 -11.06
C SER A 86 4.79 -13.62 -9.76
N SER A 87 5.64 -14.61 -9.48
CA SER A 87 5.57 -15.36 -8.22
C SER A 87 5.92 -14.49 -7.02
N VAL A 88 6.96 -13.65 -7.11
CA VAL A 88 7.30 -12.66 -6.08
C VAL A 88 6.13 -11.71 -5.84
N GLY A 89 5.45 -11.25 -6.90
CA GLY A 89 4.27 -10.40 -6.79
C GLY A 89 3.10 -11.07 -6.08
N VAL A 90 2.79 -12.34 -6.42
CA VAL A 90 1.72 -13.12 -5.77
C VAL A 90 2.03 -13.38 -4.29
N VAL A 91 3.28 -13.72 -3.97
CA VAL A 91 3.72 -13.87 -2.57
C VAL A 91 3.61 -12.54 -1.83
N GLY A 92 4.03 -11.44 -2.46
CA GLY A 92 3.87 -10.10 -1.91
C GLY A 92 2.41 -9.77 -1.60
N MET A 93 1.50 -10.03 -2.53
CA MET A 93 0.06 -9.85 -2.32
C MET A 93 -0.46 -10.67 -1.13
N ALA A 94 -0.08 -11.94 -1.03
CA ALA A 94 -0.49 -12.81 0.08
C ALA A 94 0.04 -12.28 1.43
N LEU A 95 1.29 -11.83 1.49
CA LEU A 95 1.87 -11.25 2.71
C LEU A 95 1.16 -9.94 3.10
N PHE A 96 0.88 -9.07 2.14
CA PHE A 96 0.15 -7.82 2.38
C PHE A 96 -1.30 -8.05 2.84
N TYR A 97 -1.94 -9.13 2.38
CA TYR A 97 -3.28 -9.52 2.84
C TYR A 97 -3.32 -9.81 4.33
N PHE A 98 -2.30 -10.46 4.88
CA PHE A 98 -2.19 -10.72 6.32
C PHE A 98 -1.65 -9.52 7.11
N PHE A 99 -1.20 -8.46 6.45
CA PHE A 99 -0.54 -7.34 7.13
C PHE A 99 -1.56 -6.45 7.87
N PRO A 100 -1.40 -6.25 9.19
CA PRO A 100 -2.36 -5.47 9.97
C PRO A 100 -2.34 -3.99 9.58
N TYR A 101 -3.52 -3.48 9.21
CA TYR A 101 -3.72 -2.08 8.80
C TYR A 101 -3.26 -1.06 9.87
N SER A 102 -3.32 -1.41 11.15
CA SER A 102 -2.89 -0.56 12.26
C SER A 102 -1.38 -0.27 12.26
N LEU A 103 -0.55 -1.25 11.85
CA LEU A 103 0.88 -1.08 11.66
C LEU A 103 1.17 -0.26 10.41
N LEU A 104 0.46 -0.52 9.31
CA LEU A 104 0.59 0.24 8.07
C LEU A 104 0.40 1.75 8.32
N ARG A 105 -0.56 2.11 9.17
CA ARG A 105 -0.84 3.49 9.55
C ARG A 105 0.33 4.21 10.25
N LYS A 106 1.17 3.48 10.99
CA LYS A 106 2.35 4.06 11.68
C LYS A 106 3.53 4.25 10.72
N PHE A 107 3.65 3.38 9.72
CA PHE A 107 4.75 3.39 8.75
C PHE A 107 4.52 4.30 7.54
N VAL A 108 3.37 4.99 7.44
CA VAL A 108 3.06 5.85 6.29
C VAL A 108 4.11 6.95 6.07
N LEU A 109 4.43 7.74 7.11
CA LEU A 109 5.44 8.81 6.98
C LEU A 109 6.86 8.26 6.76
N PRO A 110 7.35 7.31 7.59
CA PRO A 110 8.65 6.69 7.37
C PRO A 110 8.78 6.05 5.99
N GLY A 111 7.74 5.36 5.52
CA GLY A 111 7.70 4.72 4.21
C GLY A 111 7.74 5.72 3.05
N LEU A 112 7.07 6.87 3.20
CA LEU A 112 7.15 7.95 2.22
C LEU A 112 8.55 8.56 2.15
N ILE A 113 9.17 8.85 3.31
CA ILE A 113 10.54 9.38 3.37
C ILE A 113 11.52 8.37 2.77
N PHE A 114 11.35 7.09 3.10
CA PHE A 114 12.15 6.00 2.53
C PHE A 114 12.00 5.94 1.00
N ALA A 115 10.79 6.07 0.47
CA ALA A 115 10.56 6.07 -0.98
C ALA A 115 11.20 7.28 -1.68
N PHE A 116 11.18 8.46 -1.05
CA PHE A 116 11.93 9.63 -1.53
C PHE A 116 13.45 9.43 -1.44
N GLY A 117 13.95 8.73 -0.43
CA GLY A 117 15.36 8.31 -0.39
C GLY A 117 15.68 7.31 -1.50
N LEU A 118 14.77 6.40 -1.82
CA LEU A 118 14.95 5.42 -2.88
C LEU A 118 15.08 6.07 -4.26
N MET A 119 14.43 7.23 -4.47
CA MET A 119 14.56 8.06 -5.68
C MET A 119 15.97 8.61 -5.91
N THR A 120 16.84 8.63 -4.90
CA THR A 120 18.22 9.10 -5.09
C THR A 120 19.16 7.98 -5.56
N LEU A 121 18.76 6.70 -5.41
CA LEU A 121 19.59 5.55 -5.81
C LEU A 121 19.95 5.52 -7.30
N PRO A 122 19.07 5.87 -8.26
CA PRO A 122 19.44 5.92 -9.68
C PRO A 122 20.57 6.90 -10.01
N PHE A 123 20.84 7.87 -9.13
CA PHE A 123 21.97 8.80 -9.28
C PHE A 123 23.27 8.29 -8.67
N ALA A 124 23.22 7.20 -7.89
CA ALA A 124 24.40 6.62 -7.27
C ALA A 124 25.31 5.96 -8.32
N PRO A 125 26.63 6.26 -8.31
CA PRO A 125 27.57 5.68 -9.26
C PRO A 125 27.65 4.15 -9.07
N GLY A 126 27.54 3.40 -10.17
CA GLY A 126 27.70 1.94 -10.19
C GLY A 126 26.40 1.12 -10.06
N ILE A 127 25.27 1.72 -9.66
CA ILE A 127 23.98 1.00 -9.48
C ILE A 127 22.87 1.56 -10.40
N GLY A 128 22.94 2.86 -10.73
CA GLY A 128 22.01 3.50 -11.65
C GLY A 128 22.21 3.03 -13.09
N VAL A 129 21.15 2.49 -13.69
CA VAL A 129 21.13 2.08 -15.10
C VAL A 129 20.42 3.16 -15.91
N SER A 130 21.08 3.61 -16.98
CA SER A 130 20.44 4.47 -17.97
C SER A 130 19.85 3.62 -19.09
N THR A 131 18.52 3.69 -19.23
CA THR A 131 17.78 3.05 -20.33
C THR A 131 17.10 4.16 -21.11
N ASN A 132 17.26 4.19 -22.44
CA ASN A 132 16.63 5.18 -23.32
C ASN A 132 16.91 6.65 -22.94
N GLY A 133 18.07 6.94 -22.34
CA GLY A 133 18.45 8.31 -21.93
C GLY A 133 17.86 8.79 -20.60
N ALA A 134 17.04 7.96 -19.94
CA ALA A 134 16.53 8.18 -18.58
C ALA A 134 17.37 7.40 -17.56
N ARG A 135 17.53 7.93 -16.35
CA ARG A 135 18.21 7.27 -15.21
C ARG A 135 17.19 6.97 -14.12
N ALA A 136 16.30 6.03 -14.42
CA ALA A 136 15.19 5.66 -13.55
C ALA A 136 15.34 4.25 -12.93
N TRP A 137 16.22 3.42 -13.51
CA TRP A 137 16.37 2.02 -13.10
C TRP A 137 17.57 1.85 -12.18
N VAL A 138 17.38 1.02 -11.16
CA VAL A 138 18.44 0.58 -10.25
C VAL A 138 18.64 -0.91 -10.50
N ALA A 139 19.85 -1.31 -10.90
CA ALA A 139 20.18 -2.71 -11.10
C ALA A 139 21.22 -3.18 -10.08
N ILE A 140 20.86 -4.23 -9.35
CA ILE A 140 21.74 -4.93 -8.42
C ILE A 140 21.90 -6.36 -8.96
N GLY A 141 22.96 -6.58 -9.73
CA GLY A 141 23.19 -7.84 -10.44
C GLY A 141 22.08 -8.15 -11.46
N PRO A 142 21.43 -9.34 -11.42
CA PRO A 142 20.37 -9.71 -12.37
C PRO A 142 19.01 -9.07 -12.05
N VAL A 143 18.87 -8.44 -10.89
CA VAL A 143 17.63 -7.85 -10.40
C VAL A 143 17.66 -6.36 -10.67
N GLY A 144 16.70 -5.89 -11.46
CA GLY A 144 16.45 -4.46 -11.67
C GLY A 144 15.10 -4.09 -11.07
N PHE A 145 15.05 -2.98 -10.33
CA PHE A 145 13.80 -2.41 -9.84
C PHE A 145 13.76 -0.91 -10.13
N GLN A 146 12.54 -0.39 -10.21
CA GLN A 146 12.27 1.02 -10.47
C GLN A 146 11.80 1.67 -9.17
N PRO A 147 12.57 2.61 -8.58
CA PRO A 147 12.17 3.28 -7.34
C PRO A 147 10.84 4.04 -7.46
N SER A 148 10.43 4.45 -8.66
CA SER A 148 9.16 5.17 -8.92
C SER A 148 7.93 4.35 -8.61
N GLU A 149 7.97 3.03 -8.76
CA GLU A 149 6.88 2.15 -8.37
C GLU A 149 6.63 2.19 -6.86
N PHE A 150 7.72 2.16 -6.08
CA PHE A 150 7.64 2.30 -4.62
C PHE A 150 7.13 3.68 -4.20
N LEU A 151 7.56 4.75 -4.88
CA LEU A 151 7.09 6.11 -4.60
C LEU A 151 5.59 6.25 -4.89
N LYS A 152 5.09 5.75 -6.02
CA LYS A 152 3.66 5.76 -6.37
C LYS A 152 2.82 5.07 -5.29
N PHE A 153 3.25 3.90 -4.82
CA PHE A 153 2.56 3.18 -3.75
C PHE A 153 2.60 3.96 -2.41
N ALA A 154 3.76 4.47 -2.01
CA ALA A 154 3.91 5.24 -0.77
C ALA A 154 3.06 6.53 -0.78
N LEU A 155 2.99 7.21 -1.93
CA LEU A 155 2.12 8.37 -2.13
C LEU A 155 0.64 8.00 -1.98
N LEU A 156 0.20 6.91 -2.59
CA LEU A 156 -1.18 6.45 -2.49
C LEU A 156 -1.58 6.19 -1.03
N VAL A 157 -0.73 5.47 -0.29
CA VAL A 157 -0.96 5.19 1.13
C VAL A 157 -0.92 6.46 1.97
N TYR A 158 -0.02 7.40 1.68
CA TYR A 158 0.05 8.70 2.34
C TYR A 158 -1.20 9.55 2.11
N CYS A 159 -1.67 9.63 0.87
CA CYS A 159 -2.91 10.32 0.51
C CYS A 159 -4.10 9.71 1.23
N ALA A 160 -4.24 8.38 1.21
CA ALA A 160 -5.31 7.67 1.91
C ALA A 160 -5.29 7.94 3.42
N HIS A 161 -4.10 7.91 4.05
CA HIS A 161 -3.94 8.21 5.46
C HIS A 161 -4.36 9.65 5.81
N LEU A 162 -3.93 10.61 4.99
CA LEU A 162 -4.19 12.02 5.25
C LEU A 162 -5.67 12.38 5.07
N LEU A 163 -6.31 11.85 4.02
CA LEU A 163 -7.75 11.99 3.80
C LEU A 163 -8.54 11.34 4.94
N SER A 164 -8.18 10.12 5.34
CA SER A 164 -8.84 9.41 6.45
C SER A 164 -8.78 10.18 7.77
N LYS A 165 -7.66 10.84 8.08
CA LYS A 165 -7.49 11.62 9.31
C LYS A 165 -8.28 12.94 9.30
N ARG A 166 -8.48 13.54 8.12
CA ARG A 166 -9.11 14.88 7.97
C ARG A 166 -10.58 14.84 7.55
N HIS A 167 -11.12 13.67 7.20
CA HIS A 167 -12.54 13.48 6.86
C HIS A 167 -13.52 13.96 7.94
N LYS A 168 -13.09 14.05 9.21
CA LYS A 168 -13.90 14.57 10.33
C LYS A 168 -13.97 16.10 10.43
N LYS A 169 -13.17 16.85 9.66
CA LYS A 169 -13.21 18.32 9.57
C LYS A 169 -13.48 18.71 8.10
N ALA A 170 -14.70 18.45 7.65
CA ALA A 170 -15.12 18.61 6.26
C ALA A 170 -15.10 20.07 5.75
N SER A 171 -14.98 21.06 6.65
CA SER A 171 -15.05 22.49 6.29
C SER A 171 -13.82 23.03 5.57
N ASP A 172 -12.72 22.27 5.46
CA ASP A 172 -11.45 22.78 4.95
C ASP A 172 -10.73 21.79 4.01
N LEU A 173 -11.47 21.32 2.99
CA LEU A 173 -10.93 20.45 1.94
C LEU A 173 -9.67 21.06 1.28
N SER A 174 -9.66 22.38 1.08
CA SER A 174 -8.52 23.15 0.58
C SER A 174 -7.27 23.01 1.47
N VAL A 175 -7.44 22.95 2.79
CA VAL A 175 -6.32 22.78 3.75
C VAL A 175 -5.84 21.33 3.78
N ALA A 176 -6.72 20.36 3.49
CA ALA A 176 -6.36 18.94 3.36
C ALA A 176 -5.62 18.62 2.06
N ILE A 177 -5.96 19.29 0.95
CA ILE A 177 -5.33 19.07 -0.36
C ILE A 177 -3.94 19.69 -0.45
N LYS A 178 -3.72 20.88 0.15
CA LYS A 178 -2.40 21.56 0.14
C LYS A 178 -1.19 20.66 0.49
N PRO A 179 -1.17 19.87 1.57
CA PRO A 179 -0.07 18.96 1.87
C PRO A 179 0.08 17.82 0.85
N ILE A 180 -1.02 17.32 0.28
CA ILE A 180 -0.97 16.27 -0.76
C ILE A 180 -0.33 16.83 -2.02
N LEU A 181 -0.79 18.01 -2.44
CA LEU A 181 -0.31 18.66 -3.65
C LEU A 181 1.19 18.98 -3.55
N ARG A 182 1.68 19.43 -2.38
CA ARG A 182 3.12 19.64 -2.17
C ARG A 182 3.94 18.37 -2.36
N VAL A 183 3.54 17.27 -1.71
CA VAL A 183 4.26 15.99 -1.81
C VAL A 183 4.19 15.45 -3.24
N TRP A 184 3.06 15.62 -3.91
CA TRP A 184 2.87 15.22 -5.30
C TRP A 184 3.76 16.01 -6.26
N ILE A 185 3.82 17.34 -6.13
CA ILE A 185 4.71 18.21 -6.94
C ILE A 185 6.18 17.81 -6.77
N ILE A 186 6.63 17.55 -5.52
CA ILE A 186 8.00 17.10 -5.25
C ILE A 186 8.28 15.76 -5.95
N SER A 187 7.31 14.84 -5.91
CA SER A 187 7.43 13.52 -6.54
C SER A 187 7.54 13.63 -8.07
N VAL A 188 6.67 14.43 -8.68
CA VAL A 188 6.71 14.71 -10.14
C VAL A 188 8.03 15.37 -10.52
N GLY A 189 8.50 16.34 -9.74
CA GLY A 189 9.78 17.00 -9.95
C GLY A 189 10.95 16.00 -9.96
N LEU A 190 10.98 15.06 -9.02
CA LEU A 190 12.00 14.00 -8.97
C LEU A 190 11.94 13.07 -10.20
N CYS A 191 10.75 12.66 -10.63
CA CYS A 191 10.59 11.85 -11.86
C CYS A 191 11.12 12.60 -13.09
N LEU A 192 10.82 13.89 -13.21
CA LEU A 192 11.32 14.73 -14.30
C LEU A 192 12.85 14.84 -14.30
N VAL A 193 13.49 14.93 -13.13
CA VAL A 193 14.97 14.94 -13.02
C VAL A 193 15.56 13.59 -13.46
N GLN A 194 14.87 12.48 -13.19
CA GLN A 194 15.25 11.15 -13.69
C GLN A 194 14.99 10.98 -15.19
N LYS A 195 14.32 11.95 -15.83
CA LYS A 195 13.76 11.90 -17.19
C LYS A 195 12.81 10.72 -17.39
N ASP A 196 12.12 10.34 -16.32
CA ASP A 196 11.11 9.29 -16.32
C ASP A 196 9.72 9.93 -16.44
N LEU A 197 9.05 9.69 -17.57
CA LEU A 197 7.70 10.21 -17.86
C LEU A 197 6.62 9.14 -17.72
N GLY A 198 6.99 7.91 -17.32
CA GLY A 198 6.10 6.76 -17.18
C GLY A 198 5.48 6.55 -15.81
#